data_AF-A0A921HLM0-F1
#
_entry.id   AF-A0A921HLM0-F1
#
_cell.length_a   1.000
_cell.length_b   1.000
_cell.length_c   1.000
_cell.angle_alpha   90.00
_cell.angle_beta   90.00
_cell.angle_gamma   90.00
#
_symmetry.space_group_name_H-M   'P 1'
#
loop_
_entity.id
_entity.type
_entity.pdbx_description
1 polymer ?
#
loop_
_entity_poly.entity_id
_entity_poly.type
_entity_poly.pdbx_seq_one_letter_code
_entity_poly.pdbx_strand_id
1 'polypeptide(L)'
;MGLFNFSNVKCGIRYLNALPQKQIEFCFLAPNYRIKIVCDITSSTEQVVLSCFVPHLGKFVDLVYGVKDFVDDVKNILKIFEKTSKGEDFLYDAFDKFVKRHVKEFHRIIDTDLFRIISEFMLVICDLSLQKGIRLSVSDKVDISKSFVDRVMMGNFAPYYYVTRYRQNGDNWEPYLEKYL
;
A
#
# COMPACT_ATOMS: atom_id res chain seq x y z
N MET A 1 -8.64 17.51 26.78
CA MET A 1 -8.44 18.43 25.63
C MET A 1 -8.38 17.62 24.35
N GLY A 2 -9.53 17.40 23.69
CA GLY A 2 -9.60 16.73 22.40
C GLY A 2 -9.33 17.72 21.28
N LEU A 3 -8.07 17.83 20.84
CA LEU A 3 -7.71 18.58 19.65
C LEU A 3 -8.19 17.79 18.42
N PHE A 4 -9.31 18.24 17.84
CA PHE A 4 -9.81 17.77 16.55
C PHE A 4 -8.67 17.74 15.53
N ASN A 5 -8.20 16.54 15.20
CA ASN A 5 -7.17 16.36 14.18
C ASN A 5 -7.86 15.98 12.86
N PHE A 6 -8.66 16.90 12.32
CA PHE A 6 -9.10 16.84 10.93
C PHE A 6 -7.88 17.06 10.04
N SER A 7 -7.13 15.99 9.82
CA SER A 7 -6.22 15.97 8.68
C SER A 7 -7.08 15.96 7.42
N ASN A 8 -7.20 17.15 6.83
CA ASN A 8 -8.02 17.48 5.66
C ASN A 8 -7.46 16.87 4.37
N VAL A 9 -7.01 15.60 4.39
CA VAL A 9 -6.61 14.92 3.16
C VAL A 9 -7.87 14.66 2.35
N LYS A 10 -8.07 15.44 1.30
CA LYS A 10 -9.20 15.31 0.37
C LYS A 10 -8.80 14.40 -0.78
N CYS A 11 -9.77 13.71 -1.36
CA CYS A 11 -9.59 12.92 -2.56
C CYS A 11 -10.67 13.33 -3.57
N GLY A 12 -10.25 13.74 -4.77
CA GLY A 12 -11.11 13.87 -5.94
C GLY A 12 -10.98 12.61 -6.80
N ILE A 13 -12.08 12.11 -7.33
CA ILE A 13 -12.14 10.91 -8.16
C ILE A 13 -12.59 11.31 -9.57
N ARG A 14 -11.87 10.88 -10.58
CA ARG A 14 -12.21 11.09 -11.99
C ARG A 14 -12.14 9.77 -12.75
N TYR A 15 -13.23 9.39 -13.38
CA TYR A 15 -13.27 8.22 -14.26
C TYR A 15 -12.66 8.58 -15.63
N LEU A 16 -11.71 7.77 -16.06
CA LEU A 16 -11.04 7.88 -17.35
C LEU A 16 -11.56 6.77 -18.26
N ASN A 17 -12.24 7.16 -19.34
CA ASN A 17 -12.77 6.23 -20.34
C ASN A 17 -11.77 6.11 -21.50
N ALA A 18 -10.68 5.38 -21.31
CA ALA A 18 -9.78 4.99 -22.39
C ALA A 18 -10.02 3.50 -22.71
N LEU A 19 -10.81 3.20 -23.74
CA LEU A 19 -10.99 1.82 -24.20
C LEU A 19 -9.63 1.21 -24.57
N PRO A 20 -9.32 -0.05 -24.21
CA PRO A 20 -10.21 -1.07 -23.64
C PRO A 20 -10.23 -1.19 -22.10
N GLN A 21 -9.44 -0.41 -21.35
CA GLN A 21 -9.32 -0.51 -19.89
C GLN A 21 -9.96 0.70 -19.19
N LYS A 22 -11.01 0.47 -18.40
CA LYS A 22 -11.59 1.51 -17.55
C LYS A 22 -10.57 1.86 -16.47
N GLN A 23 -10.29 3.15 -16.32
CA GLN A 23 -9.34 3.67 -15.34
C GLN A 23 -10.01 4.68 -14.42
N ILE A 24 -9.52 4.77 -13.18
CA ILE A 24 -9.88 5.82 -12.25
C ILE A 24 -8.61 6.60 -11.88
N GLU A 25 -8.71 7.91 -11.97
CA GLU A 25 -7.73 8.84 -11.44
C GLU A 25 -8.18 9.35 -10.06
N PHE A 26 -7.30 9.19 -9.08
CA PHE A 26 -7.43 9.71 -7.74
C PHE A 26 -6.49 10.91 -7.55
N CYS A 27 -7.06 12.05 -7.18
CA CYS A 27 -6.32 13.27 -6.86
C CYS A 27 -6.40 13.53 -5.36
N PHE A 28 -5.35 13.19 -4.63
CA PHE A 28 -5.24 13.44 -3.19
C PHE A 28 -4.61 14.80 -2.91
N LEU A 29 -5.21 15.55 -1.99
CA LEU A 29 -4.76 16.87 -1.57
C LEU A 29 -4.52 16.86 -0.06
N ALA A 30 -3.26 16.96 0.35
CA ALA A 30 -2.80 17.15 1.72
C ALA A 30 -2.05 18.51 1.82
N PRO A 31 -1.80 19.04 3.03
CA PRO A 31 -1.15 20.35 3.20
C PRO A 31 0.18 20.50 2.44
N ASN A 32 1.03 19.47 2.45
CA ASN A 32 2.34 19.48 1.82
C ASN A 32 2.45 18.52 0.62
N TYR A 33 1.38 17.80 0.28
CA TYR A 33 1.41 16.80 -0.78
C TYR A 33 0.20 16.92 -1.71
N ARG A 34 0.48 16.83 -3.00
CA ARG A 34 -0.54 16.73 -4.04
C ARG A 34 -0.25 15.45 -4.80
N ILE A 35 -1.03 14.39 -4.57
CA ILE A 35 -0.74 13.07 -5.12
C ILE A 35 -1.75 12.70 -6.19
N LYS A 36 -1.27 12.25 -7.33
CA LYS A 36 -2.11 11.72 -8.41
C LYS A 36 -1.81 10.25 -8.64
N ILE A 37 -2.83 9.40 -8.52
CA ILE A 37 -2.72 7.96 -8.75
C ILE A 37 -3.75 7.57 -9.80
N VAL A 38 -3.32 6.80 -10.81
CA VAL A 38 -4.22 6.21 -11.80
C VAL A 38 -4.20 4.70 -11.60
N CYS A 39 -5.38 4.11 -11.43
CA CYS A 39 -5.55 2.67 -11.28
C CYS A 39 -6.52 2.15 -12.34
N ASP A 40 -6.29 0.92 -12.79
CA ASP A 40 -7.30 0.17 -13.53
C ASP A 40 -8.42 -0.25 -12.57
N ILE A 41 -9.63 -0.43 -13.10
CA ILE A 41 -10.79 -0.90 -12.32
C ILE A 41 -11.41 -2.15 -12.90
N THR A 42 -12.03 -2.93 -12.03
CA THR A 42 -12.84 -4.07 -12.44
C THR A 42 -14.14 -3.61 -13.11
N SER A 43 -14.89 -4.56 -13.70
CA SER A 43 -16.16 -4.29 -14.38
C SER A 43 -17.21 -3.62 -13.48
N SER A 44 -17.13 -3.79 -12.16
CA SER A 44 -18.08 -3.22 -11.18
C SER A 44 -17.81 -1.76 -10.79
N THR A 45 -16.69 -1.17 -11.21
CA THR A 45 -16.24 0.20 -10.84
C THR A 45 -16.03 0.48 -9.34
N GLU A 46 -16.32 -0.49 -8.47
CA GLU A 46 -16.18 -0.40 -7.02
C GLU A 46 -14.82 -0.91 -6.52
N GLN A 47 -14.04 -1.54 -7.41
CA GLN A 47 -12.74 -2.11 -7.08
C GLN A 47 -11.65 -1.59 -8.01
N VAL A 48 -10.51 -1.25 -7.42
CA VAL A 48 -9.26 -0.93 -8.11
C VAL A 48 -8.38 -2.16 -8.23
N VAL A 49 -7.57 -2.19 -9.27
CA VAL A 49 -6.52 -3.19 -9.47
C VAL A 49 -5.17 -2.54 -9.17
N LEU A 50 -4.43 -3.11 -8.24
CA LEU A 50 -3.11 -2.67 -7.83
C LEU A 50 -2.07 -3.72 -8.24
N SER A 51 -1.06 -3.31 -8.99
CA SER A 51 0.07 -4.20 -9.29
C SER A 51 1.02 -4.25 -8.11
N CYS A 52 1.16 -5.43 -7.51
CA CYS A 52 1.94 -5.66 -6.31
C CYS A 52 3.11 -6.61 -6.61
N PHE A 53 4.33 -6.23 -6.22
CA PHE A 53 5.45 -7.17 -6.25
C PHE A 53 5.36 -8.14 -5.06
N VAL A 54 5.35 -9.44 -5.33
CA VAL A 54 5.31 -10.49 -4.30
C VAL A 54 6.69 -11.16 -4.25
N PRO A 55 7.54 -10.87 -3.24
CA PRO A 55 8.94 -11.29 -3.26
C PRO A 55 9.14 -12.80 -3.35
N HIS A 56 8.34 -13.59 -2.64
CA HIS A 56 8.45 -15.04 -2.65
C HIS A 56 8.05 -15.68 -3.99
N LEU A 57 7.26 -14.99 -4.82
CA LEU A 57 6.92 -15.42 -6.18
C LEU A 57 7.86 -14.82 -7.23
N GLY A 58 8.68 -13.83 -6.85
CA GLY A 58 9.58 -13.12 -7.76
C GLY A 58 8.87 -12.38 -8.89
N LYS A 59 7.58 -12.06 -8.75
CA LYS A 59 6.76 -11.45 -9.81
C LYS A 59 5.74 -10.45 -9.28
N PHE A 60 5.22 -9.64 -10.19
CA PHE A 60 4.06 -8.79 -9.93
C PHE A 60 2.77 -9.60 -10.01
N VAL A 61 1.83 -9.31 -9.12
CA VAL A 61 0.50 -9.91 -9.04
C VAL A 61 -0.51 -8.79 -8.86
N ASP A 62 -1.66 -8.92 -9.49
CA ASP A 62 -2.75 -7.96 -9.38
C ASP A 62 -3.56 -8.22 -8.10
N LEU A 63 -3.66 -7.20 -7.26
CA LEU A 63 -4.53 -7.16 -6.09
C LEU A 63 -5.81 -6.40 -6.45
N VAL A 64 -6.96 -7.01 -6.17
CA VAL A 64 -8.26 -6.37 -6.32
C VAL A 64 -8.69 -5.83 -4.96
N TYR A 65 -8.95 -4.52 -4.90
CA TYR A 65 -9.17 -3.82 -3.64
C TYR A 65 -10.32 -2.82 -3.74
N GLY A 66 -11.09 -2.66 -2.67
CA GLY A 66 -12.23 -1.73 -2.65
C GLY A 66 -11.78 -0.28 -2.82
N VAL A 67 -12.46 0.48 -3.69
CA VAL A 67 -12.13 1.89 -3.96
C VAL A 67 -12.15 2.72 -2.66
N LYS A 68 -13.12 2.48 -1.78
CA LYS A 68 -13.24 3.22 -0.52
C LYS A 68 -12.06 2.95 0.40
N ASP A 69 -11.73 1.68 0.61
CA ASP A 69 -10.65 1.27 1.50
C ASP A 69 -9.30 1.76 0.97
N PHE A 70 -9.09 1.68 -0.35
CA PHE A 70 -7.94 2.28 -1.03
C PHE A 70 -7.79 3.77 -0.76
N VAL A 71 -8.87 4.55 -0.92
CA VAL A 71 -8.85 5.99 -0.68
C VAL A 71 -8.54 6.30 0.79
N ASP A 72 -9.10 5.54 1.72
CA ASP A 72 -8.89 5.77 3.15
C ASP A 72 -7.47 5.40 3.59
N ASP A 73 -6.88 4.35 3.03
CA ASP A 73 -5.50 3.98 3.30
C ASP A 73 -4.50 4.97 2.73
N VAL A 74 -4.65 5.41 1.47
CA VAL A 74 -3.77 6.45 0.90
C VAL A 74 -3.89 7.75 1.70
N LYS A 75 -5.09 8.13 2.15
CA LYS A 75 -5.24 9.27 3.08
C LYS A 75 -4.46 9.05 4.36
N ASN A 76 -4.49 7.85 4.93
CA ASN A 76 -3.75 7.52 6.16
C ASN A 76 -2.22 7.55 5.94
N ILE A 77 -1.73 7.10 4.80
CA ILE A 77 -0.33 7.22 4.39
C ILE A 77 0.06 8.70 4.36
N LEU A 78 -0.70 9.55 3.66
CA LEU A 78 -0.40 10.98 3.57
C LEU A 78 -0.44 11.69 4.92
N LYS A 79 -1.36 11.29 5.81
CA LYS A 79 -1.40 11.79 7.20
C LYS A 79 -0.14 11.43 7.98
N ILE A 80 0.45 10.26 7.72
CA ILE A 80 1.71 9.85 8.35
C ILE A 80 2.87 10.64 7.75
N PHE A 81 2.86 10.88 6.44
CA PHE A 81 3.88 11.66 5.75
C PHE A 81 3.95 13.09 6.32
N GLU A 82 2.81 13.75 6.51
CA GLU A 82 2.72 15.08 7.13
C GLU A 82 3.33 15.15 8.55
N LYS A 83 3.34 14.02 9.27
CA LYS A 83 3.81 13.90 10.65
C LYS A 83 5.20 13.26 10.77
N THR A 84 5.86 12.99 9.65
CA THR A 84 7.16 12.31 9.63
C THR A 84 8.25 13.28 9.23
N SER A 85 9.37 13.22 9.95
CA SER A 85 10.52 14.10 9.72
C SER A 85 11.06 13.85 8.32
N LYS A 86 11.30 14.92 7.56
CA LYS A 86 11.70 14.86 6.14
C LYS A 86 13.22 14.64 5.99
N GLY A 87 13.75 13.58 6.59
CA GLY A 87 15.15 13.15 6.48
C GLY A 87 15.39 12.13 5.37
N GLU A 88 16.61 11.61 5.30
CA GLU A 88 17.03 10.57 4.34
C GLU A 88 16.15 9.31 4.43
N ASP A 89 15.81 8.91 5.66
CA ASP A 89 14.98 7.72 5.94
C ASP A 89 13.47 8.00 5.99
N PHE A 90 13.01 9.17 5.54
CA PHE A 90 11.61 9.61 5.66
C PHE A 90 10.59 8.55 5.23
N LEU A 91 10.83 7.88 4.10
CA LEU A 91 9.90 6.87 3.56
C LEU A 91 9.82 5.63 4.46
N TYR A 92 10.97 5.19 4.99
CA TYR A 92 11.06 4.05 5.88
C TYR A 92 10.46 4.34 7.25
N ASP A 93 10.70 5.53 7.80
CA ASP A 93 10.08 5.98 9.05
C ASP A 93 8.55 6.09 8.93
N ALA A 94 8.06 6.58 7.79
CA ALA A 94 6.63 6.65 7.53
C ALA A 94 6.00 5.26 7.43
N PHE A 95 6.68 4.34 6.74
CA PHE A 95 6.26 2.95 6.64
C PHE A 95 6.20 2.27 8.02
N ASP A 96 7.24 2.40 8.83
CA ASP A 96 7.27 1.82 10.18
C ASP A 96 6.14 2.37 11.06
N LYS A 97 5.83 3.66 10.96
CA LYS A 97 4.70 4.26 11.67
C LYS A 97 3.36 3.71 11.20
N PHE A 98 3.21 3.42 9.91
CA PHE A 98 1.99 2.82 9.36
C PHE A 98 1.83 1.38 9.87
N VAL A 99 2.87 0.56 9.71
CA VAL A 99 2.88 -0.84 10.15
C VAL A 99 2.66 -0.95 11.66
N LYS A 100 3.29 -0.08 12.46
CA LYS A 100 3.06 -0.02 13.91
C LYS A 100 1.62 0.28 14.29
N ARG A 101 0.90 1.11 13.51
CA ARG A 101 -0.54 1.35 13.75
C ARG A 101 -1.37 0.14 13.38
N HIS A 102 -1.09 -0.47 12.24
CA HIS A 102 -1.76 -1.69 11.80
C HIS A 102 -1.60 -2.81 12.85
N VAL A 103 -0.38 -3.06 13.35
CA VAL A 103 -0.12 -4.02 14.42
C VAL A 103 -0.88 -3.69 15.71
N LYS A 104 -0.99 -2.41 16.08
CA LYS A 104 -1.77 -2.02 17.29
C LYS A 104 -3.26 -2.30 17.15
N GLU A 105 -3.79 -2.21 15.93
CA GLU A 105 -5.20 -2.43 15.65
C GLU A 105 -5.52 -3.92 15.53
N PHE A 106 -4.75 -4.66 14.72
CA PHE A 106 -5.05 -6.04 14.37
C PHE A 106 -4.25 -7.08 15.16
N HIS A 107 -3.23 -6.65 15.92
CA HIS A 107 -2.32 -7.51 16.67
C HIS A 107 -1.55 -8.52 15.80
N ARG A 108 -1.50 -8.27 14.49
CA ARG A 108 -0.84 -9.09 13.47
C ARG A 108 -0.57 -8.28 12.21
N ILE A 109 0.25 -8.83 11.32
CA ILE A 109 0.42 -8.42 9.92
C ILE A 109 0.36 -9.72 9.11
N ILE A 110 -0.58 -9.82 8.18
CA ILE A 110 -0.62 -10.93 7.23
C ILE A 110 0.16 -10.51 5.97
N ASP A 111 0.82 -11.45 5.31
CA ASP A 111 1.57 -11.21 4.07
C ASP A 111 0.75 -10.47 3.01
N THR A 112 -0.52 -10.83 2.80
CA THR A 112 -1.44 -10.13 1.89
C THR A 112 -1.68 -8.68 2.28
N ASP A 113 -1.83 -8.39 3.57
CA ASP A 113 -1.96 -7.02 4.08
C ASP A 113 -0.67 -6.23 3.87
N LEU A 114 0.48 -6.84 4.16
CA LEU A 114 1.79 -6.21 3.96
C LEU A 114 2.00 -5.82 2.50
N PHE A 115 1.75 -6.74 1.58
CA PHE A 115 1.91 -6.53 0.14
C PHE A 115 0.99 -5.43 -0.40
N ARG A 116 -0.24 -5.37 0.11
CA ARG A 116 -1.17 -4.28 -0.18
C ARG A 116 -0.64 -2.93 0.31
N ILE A 117 -0.22 -2.84 1.58
CA ILE A 117 0.35 -1.61 2.17
C ILE A 117 1.57 -1.14 1.38
N ILE A 118 2.47 -2.06 1.02
CA ILE A 118 3.66 -1.74 0.22
C ILE A 118 3.26 -1.20 -1.15
N SER A 119 2.25 -1.79 -1.80
CA SER A 119 1.76 -1.32 -3.11
C SER A 119 1.20 0.10 -3.04
N GLU A 120 0.43 0.42 -1.99
CA GLU A 120 -0.11 1.76 -1.77
C GLU A 120 1.01 2.78 -1.51
N PHE A 121 2.01 2.42 -0.68
CA PHE A 121 3.21 3.23 -0.49
C PHE A 121 3.96 3.44 -1.81
N MET A 122 4.13 2.40 -2.61
CA MET A 122 4.83 2.46 -3.89
C MET A 122 4.14 3.40 -4.88
N LEU A 123 2.80 3.41 -4.92
CA LEU A 123 2.05 4.35 -5.75
C LEU A 123 2.29 5.80 -5.35
N VAL A 124 2.28 6.09 -4.04
CA VAL A 124 2.56 7.43 -3.51
C VAL A 124 4.02 7.82 -3.81
N ILE A 125 4.98 6.90 -3.61
CA ILE A 125 6.40 7.13 -3.90
C ILE A 125 6.60 7.40 -5.39
N CYS A 126 5.98 6.62 -6.28
CA CYS A 126 6.09 6.80 -7.73
C CYS A 126 5.64 8.21 -8.15
N ASP A 127 4.50 8.69 -7.63
CA ASP A 127 4.02 10.03 -7.95
C ASP A 127 4.93 11.13 -7.38
N LEU A 128 5.40 10.98 -6.14
CA LEU A 128 6.37 11.91 -5.54
C LEU A 128 7.69 11.97 -6.32
N SER A 129 8.22 10.83 -6.76
CA SER A 129 9.41 10.76 -7.60
C SER A 129 9.18 11.45 -8.94
N LEU A 130 8.04 11.22 -9.58
CA LEU A 130 7.70 11.85 -10.86
C LEU A 130 7.60 13.37 -10.74
N GLN A 131 7.06 13.90 -9.64
CA GLN A 131 7.06 15.34 -9.36
C GLN A 131 8.46 15.95 -9.23
N LYS A 132 9.48 15.12 -8.97
CA LYS A 132 10.90 15.50 -8.97
C LYS A 132 11.61 15.20 -10.29
N GLY A 133 10.87 14.76 -11.32
CA GLY A 133 11.43 14.38 -12.61
C GLY A 133 12.08 13.00 -12.62
N ILE A 134 11.88 12.18 -11.59
CA ILE A 134 12.48 10.84 -11.45
C ILE A 134 11.41 9.79 -11.77
N ARG A 135 11.66 8.97 -12.78
CA ARG A 135 10.80 7.83 -13.10
C ARG A 135 11.45 6.54 -12.61
N LEU A 136 10.89 5.95 -11.56
CA LEU A 136 11.36 4.68 -11.02
C LEU A 136 11.22 3.55 -12.06
N SER A 137 12.32 2.85 -12.29
CA SER A 137 12.36 1.64 -13.12
C SER A 137 11.65 0.48 -12.43
N VAL A 138 11.44 -0.63 -13.15
CA VAL A 138 10.90 -1.85 -12.55
C VAL A 138 11.85 -2.39 -11.47
N SER A 139 13.17 -2.31 -11.69
CA SER A 139 14.16 -2.75 -10.70
C SER A 139 14.05 -1.92 -9.42
N ASP A 140 13.99 -0.60 -9.52
CA ASP A 140 13.89 0.28 -8.35
C ASP A 140 12.65 -0.06 -7.51
N LYS A 141 11.51 -0.29 -8.16
CA LYS A 141 10.27 -0.67 -7.48
C LYS A 141 10.39 -2.02 -6.78
N VAL A 142 11.05 -2.99 -7.42
CA VAL A 142 11.30 -4.31 -6.82
C VAL A 142 12.21 -4.19 -5.61
N ASP A 143 13.29 -3.41 -5.72
CA ASP A 143 14.29 -3.27 -4.66
C ASP A 143 13.72 -2.51 -3.45
N ILE A 144 12.95 -1.44 -3.67
CA ILE A 144 12.23 -0.73 -2.61
C ILE A 144 11.14 -1.62 -1.98
N SER A 145 10.44 -2.43 -2.78
CA SER A 145 9.42 -3.34 -2.24
C SER A 145 10.06 -4.40 -1.34
N LYS A 146 11.19 -4.98 -1.76
CA LYS A 146 11.96 -5.94 -0.95
C LYS A 146 12.46 -5.31 0.33
N SER A 147 12.99 -4.09 0.29
CA SER A 147 13.49 -3.42 1.50
C SER A 147 12.38 -3.18 2.53
N PHE A 148 11.15 -2.86 2.10
CA PHE A 148 10.00 -2.78 3.01
C PHE A 148 9.61 -4.13 3.62
N VAL A 149 9.66 -5.20 2.83
CA VAL A 149 9.42 -6.56 3.35
C VAL A 149 10.49 -6.93 4.36
N ASP A 150 11.77 -6.80 4.02
CA ASP A 150 12.87 -7.11 4.92
C ASP A 150 12.78 -6.32 6.22
N ARG A 151 12.31 -5.06 6.16
CA ARG A 151 12.10 -4.23 7.35
C ARG A 151 11.02 -4.78 8.29
N VAL A 152 9.97 -5.41 7.76
CA VAL A 152 8.96 -6.11 8.59
C VAL A 152 9.51 -7.43 9.11
N MET A 153 10.16 -8.20 8.25
CA MET A 153 10.57 -9.58 8.49
C MET A 153 11.80 -9.71 9.39
N MET A 154 12.72 -8.77 9.29
CA MET A 154 13.98 -8.74 10.04
C MET A 154 13.98 -7.66 11.13
N GLY A 155 12.93 -6.85 11.19
CA GLY A 155 12.77 -5.77 12.16
C GLY A 155 11.87 -6.12 13.34
N ASN A 156 11.44 -5.08 14.05
CA ASN A 156 10.62 -5.19 15.27
C ASN A 156 9.19 -5.71 15.02
N PHE A 157 8.81 -5.96 13.77
CA PHE A 157 7.49 -6.42 13.37
C PHE A 157 7.41 -7.93 13.12
N ALA A 158 8.56 -8.62 13.03
CA ALA A 158 8.63 -10.07 12.78
C ALA A 158 7.75 -10.90 13.74
N PRO A 159 7.69 -10.61 15.07
CA PRO A 159 6.85 -11.37 15.99
C PRO A 159 5.34 -11.30 15.72
N TYR A 160 4.92 -10.35 14.88
CA TYR A 160 3.53 -10.10 14.50
C TYR A 160 3.22 -10.58 13.08
N TYR A 161 4.20 -11.10 12.34
CA TYR A 161 4.03 -11.44 10.93
C TYR A 161 3.52 -12.88 10.73
N TYR A 162 2.54 -13.02 9.83
CA TYR A 162 1.90 -14.27 9.46
C TYR A 162 1.90 -14.42 7.94
N VAL A 163 2.14 -15.63 7.47
CA VAL A 163 2.12 -16.00 6.06
C VAL A 163 0.83 -16.76 5.76
N THR A 164 0.18 -16.42 4.65
CA THR A 164 -0.98 -17.16 4.16
C THR A 164 -0.51 -18.43 3.47
N ARG A 165 -0.94 -19.57 3.98
CA ARG A 165 -0.70 -20.89 3.40
C ARG A 165 -2.02 -21.51 2.95
N TYR A 166 -1.93 -22.49 2.06
CA TYR A 166 -3.09 -23.24 1.60
C TYR A 166 -2.89 -24.71 1.92
N ARG A 167 -3.93 -25.34 2.45
CA ARG A 167 -3.99 -26.80 2.64
C ARG A 167 -5.12 -27.36 1.80
N GLN A 168 -4.93 -28.58 1.32
CA GLN A 168 -5.98 -29.30 0.62
C GLN A 168 -6.97 -29.87 1.64
N ASN A 169 -8.25 -29.54 1.47
CA ASN A 169 -9.36 -30.11 2.23
C ASN A 169 -10.36 -30.71 1.24
N GLY A 170 -10.21 -32.00 0.96
CA GLY A 170 -10.91 -32.68 -0.14
C GLY A 170 -10.52 -32.08 -1.49
N ASP A 171 -11.52 -31.63 -2.25
CA ASP A 171 -11.33 -30.98 -3.56
C ASP A 171 -11.08 -29.46 -3.44
N ASN A 172 -11.15 -28.89 -2.24
CA ASN A 172 -11.00 -27.46 -2.01
C ASN A 172 -9.62 -27.11 -1.43
N TRP A 173 -9.13 -25.93 -1.76
CA TRP A 173 -7.97 -25.33 -1.11
C TRP A 173 -8.44 -24.33 -0.06
N GLU A 174 -8.07 -24.56 1.19
CA GLU A 174 -8.42 -23.68 2.30
C GLU A 174 -7.21 -22.86 2.75
N PRO A 175 -7.35 -21.53 2.90
CA PRO A 175 -6.29 -20.71 3.46
C PRO A 175 -6.18 -20.93 4.98
N TYR A 176 -4.96 -20.95 5.49
CA TYR A 176 -4.65 -20.88 6.91
C TYR A 176 -3.45 -19.96 7.15
N LEU A 177 -3.36 -19.40 8.36
CA LEU A 177 -2.27 -18.50 8.73
C LEU A 177 -1.20 -19.26 9.48
N GLU A 178 0.04 -19.13 9.02
CA GLU A 178 1.23 -19.67 9.66
C GLU A 178 2.06 -18.51 10.23
N LYS A 179 2.46 -18.59 11.50
CA LYS A 179 3.31 -17.55 12.10
C LYS A 179 4.71 -17.65 11.49
N TYR A 180 5.25 -16.52 11.06
CA TYR A 180 6.63 -16.46 10.60
C TYR A 180 7.57 -16.53 11.82
N LEU A 181 8.42 -17.55 11.84
CA LEU A 181 9.30 -17.91 12.95
C LEU A 181 10.49 -16.97 13.07
#